data_AF-B0U0D8-F1
#
_entry.id   AF-B0U0D8-F1
#
_cell.length_a   1.000
_cell.length_b   1.000
_cell.length_c   1.000
_cell.angle_alpha   90.00
_cell.angle_beta   90.00
_cell.angle_gamma   90.00
#
_symmetry.space_group_name_H-M   'P 1'
#
loop_
_entity.id
_entity.type
_entity.pdbx_description
1 polymer ?
#
loop_
_entity_poly.entity_id
_entity_poly.type
_entity_poly.pdbx_seq_one_letter_code
_entity_poly.pdbx_strand_id
1 'polypeptide(L)'
;MNKKITKEYIIKHWTISDYDLSEIKKIKSSFRLYFTIQLCSLRQSGKFIKYCSDISSDIVNYLTKQLDLPPTLIVNEPSRRKTISIQKQRLLSYLEFTRYEGLIVTSFESWIESEARHGKLPNELNAEAQSFLLKKK
;
A
#
# COMPACT_ATOMS: atom_id res chain seq x y z
N MET A 1 -10.22 12.23 -14.30
CA MET A 1 -11.38 12.61 -13.45
C MET A 1 -10.90 12.82 -12.02
N ASN A 2 -10.78 14.07 -11.56
CA ASN A 2 -10.45 14.39 -10.17
C ASN A 2 -11.67 14.12 -9.29
N LYS A 3 -11.78 12.89 -8.79
CA LYS A 3 -12.78 12.54 -7.77
C LYS A 3 -12.40 13.34 -6.52
N LYS A 4 -13.23 14.32 -6.15
CA LYS A 4 -12.98 15.17 -4.97
C LYS A 4 -12.93 14.26 -3.74
N ILE A 5 -11.76 14.18 -3.10
CA ILE A 5 -11.56 13.36 -1.91
C ILE A 5 -12.28 14.05 -0.75
N THR A 6 -13.14 13.32 -0.03
CA THR A 6 -13.87 13.88 1.11
C THR A 6 -13.02 13.82 2.38
N LYS A 7 -13.35 14.66 3.37
CA LYS A 7 -12.65 14.66 4.66
C LYS A 7 -12.84 13.34 5.40
N GLU A 8 -14.04 12.76 5.33
CA GLU A 8 -14.37 11.46 5.94
C GLU A 8 -13.49 10.35 5.35
N TYR A 9 -13.26 10.37 4.04
CA TYR A 9 -12.36 9.42 3.39
C TYR A 9 -10.92 9.54 3.93
N ILE A 10 -10.43 10.78 4.09
CA ILE A 10 -9.09 11.03 4.61
C ILE A 10 -8.96 10.49 6.04
N ILE A 11 -9.90 10.85 6.92
CA ILE A 11 -9.89 10.40 8.32
C ILE A 11 -9.98 8.88 8.40
N LYS A 12 -10.84 8.25 7.61
CA LYS A 12 -11.02 6.79 7.67
C LYS A 12 -9.78 6.01 7.24
N HIS A 13 -9.03 6.50 6.25
CA HIS A 13 -8.01 5.71 5.56
C HIS A 13 -6.57 6.20 5.76
N TRP A 14 -6.38 7.43 6.23
CA TRP A 14 -5.08 8.09 6.32
C TRP A 14 -4.74 8.57 7.73
N THR A 15 -5.55 8.21 8.73
CA THR A 15 -5.18 8.42 10.14
C THR A 15 -4.16 7.36 10.57
N ILE A 16 -3.08 7.82 11.20
CA ILE A 16 -2.05 6.97 11.79
C ILE A 16 -2.29 6.79 13.28
N SER A 17 -2.03 5.58 13.78
CA SER A 17 -2.10 5.28 15.22
C SER A 17 -0.79 5.65 15.94
N ASP A 18 -0.80 5.63 17.27
CA ASP A 18 0.42 5.82 18.06
C ASP A 18 1.45 4.69 17.81
N TYR A 19 0.96 3.47 17.56
CA TYR A 19 1.82 2.36 17.16
C TYR A 19 2.49 2.63 15.82
N ASP A 20 1.74 3.14 14.83
CA ASP A 20 2.29 3.54 13.53
C ASP A 20 3.37 4.60 13.72
N LEU A 21 3.08 5.62 14.54
CA LEU A 21 4.02 6.70 14.82
C LEU A 21 5.34 6.16 15.41
N SER A 22 5.27 5.18 16.31
CA SER A 22 6.45 4.54 16.88
C SER A 22 7.31 3.85 15.82
N GLU A 23 6.69 3.23 14.82
CA GLU A 23 7.39 2.56 13.73
C GLU A 23 7.96 3.57 12.72
N ILE A 24 7.18 4.60 12.38
CA ILE A 24 7.59 5.68 11.47
C ILE A 24 8.80 6.46 12.04
N LYS A 25 8.86 6.66 13.36
CA LYS A 25 9.99 7.36 14.02
C LYS A 25 11.33 6.66 13.81
N LYS A 26 11.34 5.34 13.62
CA LYS A 26 12.54 4.52 13.33
C LYS A 26 13.06 4.72 11.90
N ILE A 27 12.29 5.39 11.04
CA ILE A 27 12.68 5.73 9.67
C ILE A 27 13.39 7.09 9.65
N LYS A 28 14.39 7.24 8.78
CA LYS A 28 15.07 8.51 8.52
C LYS A 28 14.03 9.61 8.26
N SER A 29 14.17 10.74 8.95
CA SER A 29 13.21 11.87 8.93
C SER A 29 12.78 12.24 7.50
N SER A 30 13.74 12.31 6.58
CA SER A 30 13.51 12.66 5.18
C SER A 30 12.58 11.69 4.42
N PHE A 31 12.39 10.46 4.90
CA PHE A 31 11.55 9.44 4.26
C PHE A 31 10.30 9.10 5.06
N ARG A 32 10.03 9.77 6.19
CA ARG A 32 8.88 9.45 7.05
C ARG A 32 7.55 9.63 6.31
N LEU A 33 7.37 10.76 5.61
CA LEU A 33 6.17 11.00 4.83
C LEU A 33 5.94 9.95 3.73
N TYR A 34 7.00 9.60 2.97
CA TYR A 34 6.95 8.52 1.98
C TYR A 34 6.53 7.19 2.65
N PHE A 35 7.18 6.82 3.75
CA PHE A 35 6.88 5.58 4.47
C PHE A 35 5.44 5.55 4.98
N THR A 36 4.94 6.66 5.52
CA THR A 36 3.57 6.80 6.01
C THR A 36 2.53 6.68 4.90
N ILE A 37 2.79 7.28 3.73
CA ILE A 37 1.92 7.16 2.56
C ILE A 37 1.81 5.69 2.13
N GLN A 38 2.95 4.99 2.05
CA GLN A 38 2.99 3.58 1.71
C GLN A 38 2.30 2.71 2.76
N LEU A 39 2.44 3.02 4.05
CA LEU A 39 1.75 2.34 5.15
C LEU A 39 0.23 2.41 5.00
N CYS A 40 -0.31 3.62 4.84
CA CYS A 40 -1.76 3.84 4.74
C CYS A 40 -2.33 3.15 3.49
N SER A 41 -1.63 3.28 2.35
CA SER A 41 -2.02 2.62 1.10
C SER A 41 -2.03 1.10 1.23
N LEU A 42 -0.99 0.52 1.82
CA LEU A 42 -0.88 -0.93 1.98
C LEU A 42 -1.96 -1.45 2.93
N ARG A 43 -2.24 -0.73 4.02
CA ARG A 43 -3.32 -1.07 4.96
C ARG A 43 -4.71 -1.02 4.30
N GLN A 44 -4.98 -0.01 3.49
CA GLN A 44 -6.28 0.18 2.86
C GLN A 44 -6.52 -0.78 1.68
N SER A 45 -5.52 -0.95 0.82
CA SER A 45 -5.68 -1.55 -0.50
C SER A 45 -4.85 -2.81 -0.74
N GLY A 46 -3.94 -3.15 0.18
CA GLY A 46 -2.95 -4.20 -0.02
C GLY A 46 -1.91 -3.87 -1.10
N LYS A 47 -1.81 -2.61 -1.54
CA LYS A 47 -0.92 -2.19 -2.62
C LYS A 47 -0.02 -1.02 -2.19
N PHE A 48 1.21 -1.05 -2.67
CA PHE A 48 2.12 0.09 -2.61
C PHE A 48 1.79 1.09 -3.72
N ILE A 49 1.93 2.38 -3.42
CA ILE A 49 1.80 3.46 -4.41
C ILE A 49 3.07 3.51 -5.26
N LYS A 50 2.90 3.59 -6.57
CA LYS A 50 4.00 3.66 -7.53
C LYS A 50 4.64 5.05 -7.57
N TYR A 51 3.81 6.11 -7.55
CA TYR A 51 4.24 7.50 -7.59
C TYR A 51 3.49 8.28 -6.50
N CYS A 52 4.20 8.80 -5.50
CA CYS A 52 3.56 9.60 -4.45
C CYS A 52 3.08 10.95 -4.96
N SER A 53 3.53 11.39 -6.16
CA SER A 53 3.00 12.56 -6.87
C SER A 53 1.51 12.45 -7.21
N ASP A 54 0.97 11.22 -7.27
CA ASP A 54 -0.44 10.99 -7.60
C ASP A 54 -1.36 11.17 -6.38
N ILE A 55 -0.78 11.40 -5.20
CA ILE A 55 -1.52 11.60 -3.95
C ILE A 55 -1.99 13.04 -3.84
N SER A 56 -3.27 13.22 -3.51
CA SER A 56 -3.87 14.54 -3.29
C SER A 56 -3.13 15.32 -2.22
N SER A 57 -2.93 16.62 -2.46
CA SER A 57 -2.36 17.55 -1.50
C SER A 57 -3.11 17.57 -0.16
N ASP A 58 -4.41 17.30 -0.14
CA ASP A 58 -5.19 17.23 1.09
C ASP A 58 -4.74 16.07 2.00
N ILE A 59 -4.42 14.92 1.39
CA ILE A 59 -3.88 13.76 2.12
C ILE A 59 -2.47 14.08 2.62
N VAL A 60 -1.63 14.65 1.76
CA VAL A 60 -0.25 15.02 2.14
C VAL A 60 -0.26 15.97 3.33
N ASN A 61 -1.05 17.04 3.26
CA ASN A 61 -1.20 18.02 4.33
C ASN A 61 -1.77 17.40 5.63
N TYR A 62 -2.67 16.43 5.50
CA TYR A 62 -3.22 15.71 6.66
C TYR A 62 -2.15 14.84 7.33
N LEU A 63 -1.33 14.14 6.56
CA LEU A 63 -0.25 13.31 7.08
C LEU A 63 0.90 14.13 7.67
N THR A 64 1.31 15.24 7.04
CA THR A 64 2.39 16.08 7.60
C THR A 64 2.01 16.64 8.96
N LYS A 65 0.75 17.04 9.17
CA LYS A 65 0.24 17.48 10.48
C LYS A 65 0.34 16.38 11.54
N GLN A 66 -0.08 15.16 11.22
CA GLN A 66 0.01 14.02 12.15
C GLN A 66 1.46 13.63 12.48
N LEU A 67 2.39 13.87 11.56
CA LEU A 67 3.81 13.58 11.72
C LEU A 67 4.61 14.72 12.36
N ASP A 68 3.98 15.84 12.67
CA ASP A 68 4.64 17.09 13.11
C ASP A 68 5.75 17.52 12.14
N LEU A 69 5.46 17.45 10.84
CA LEU A 69 6.35 17.85 9.76
C LEU A 69 5.90 19.19 9.14
N PRO A 70 6.83 20.01 8.64
CA PRO A 70 6.48 21.18 7.85
C PRO A 70 5.56 20.82 6.68
N PRO A 71 4.54 21.65 6.37
CA PRO A 71 3.71 21.46 5.19
C PRO A 71 4.58 21.37 3.94
N THR A 72 4.33 20.36 3.10
CA THR A 72 5.03 20.15 1.84
C THR A 72 4.08 19.60 0.80
N LEU A 73 4.31 19.93 -0.46
CA LEU A 73 3.66 19.29 -1.61
C LEU A 73 4.56 18.20 -2.24
N ILE A 74 5.82 18.12 -1.80
CA ILE A 74 6.82 17.22 -2.34
C ILE A 74 7.08 16.12 -1.32
N VAL A 75 6.85 14.88 -1.76
CA VAL A 75 7.23 13.68 -1.01
C VAL A 75 8.62 13.27 -1.46
N ASN A 76 9.57 13.24 -0.53
CA ASN A 76 10.92 12.77 -0.83
C ASN A 76 10.93 11.24 -0.94
N GLU A 77 10.97 10.74 -2.17
CA GLU A 77 11.01 9.31 -2.46
C GLU A 77 12.46 8.79 -2.47
N PRO A 78 12.76 7.65 -1.83
CA PRO A 78 14.09 7.05 -1.91
C PRO A 78 14.38 6.56 -3.34
N SER A 79 15.47 7.03 -3.95
CA SER A 79 15.88 6.59 -5.30
C SER A 79 16.64 5.26 -5.30
N ARG A 80 17.32 4.92 -4.20
CA ARG A 80 18.13 3.69 -4.09
C ARG A 80 17.24 2.46 -3.91
N ARG A 81 17.27 1.53 -4.88
CA ARG A 81 16.51 0.27 -4.86
C ARG A 81 16.60 -0.50 -3.53
N LYS A 82 17.80 -0.60 -2.95
CA LYS A 82 18.01 -1.27 -1.65
C LYS A 82 17.19 -0.63 -0.53
N THR A 83 17.16 0.70 -0.47
CA THR A 83 16.39 1.44 0.53
C THR A 83 14.88 1.23 0.34
N ILE A 84 14.40 1.28 -0.91
CA ILE A 84 12.99 1.00 -1.24
C ILE A 84 12.62 -0.42 -0.77
N SER A 85 13.44 -1.42 -1.11
CA SER A 85 13.19 -2.82 -0.75
C SER A 85 13.13 -3.04 0.76
N ILE A 86 14.06 -2.44 1.52
CA ILE A 86 14.09 -2.54 2.99
C ILE A 86 12.82 -1.91 3.59
N GLN A 87 12.41 -0.74 3.11
CA GLN A 87 11.20 -0.09 3.62
C GLN A 87 9.94 -0.89 3.29
N LYS A 88 9.83 -1.44 2.07
CA LYS A 88 8.71 -2.32 1.70
C LYS A 88 8.65 -3.57 2.56
N GLN A 89 9.78 -4.24 2.76
CA GLN A 89 9.83 -5.43 3.62
C GLN A 89 9.40 -5.10 5.05
N ARG A 90 9.89 -3.96 5.57
CA ARG A 90 9.52 -3.48 6.91
C ARG A 90 8.03 -3.22 7.04
N LEU A 91 7.41 -2.58 6.05
CA LEU A 91 5.95 -2.36 6.04
C LEU A 91 5.15 -3.66 5.97
N LEU A 92 5.59 -4.61 5.14
CA LEU A 92 4.94 -5.92 5.06
C LEU A 92 5.02 -6.66 6.39
N SER A 93 6.20 -6.68 7.04
CA SER A 93 6.38 -7.30 8.35
C SER A 93 5.58 -6.58 9.45
N TYR A 94 5.57 -5.25 9.46
CA TYR A 94 4.82 -4.46 10.45
C TYR A 94 3.30 -4.67 10.35
N LEU A 95 2.77 -4.78 9.13
CA LEU A 95 1.36 -5.05 8.89
C LEU A 95 1.04 -6.56 8.87
N GLU A 96 1.98 -7.40 9.26
CA GLU A 96 1.84 -8.87 9.33
C GLU A 96 1.35 -9.50 8.01
N PHE A 97 1.77 -8.92 6.88
CA PHE A 97 1.53 -9.51 5.57
C PHE A 97 2.36 -10.79 5.45
N THR A 98 1.65 -11.89 5.26
CA THR A 98 2.25 -13.19 4.95
C THR A 98 2.19 -13.45 3.46
N ARG A 99 3.22 -14.12 2.94
CA ARG A 99 3.21 -14.61 1.57
C ARG A 99 2.30 -15.83 1.49
N TYR A 100 1.52 -15.94 0.41
CA TYR A 100 0.87 -17.21 0.11
C TYR A 100 1.93 -18.23 -0.29
N GLU A 101 1.85 -19.42 0.30
CA GLU A 101 2.80 -20.51 0.08
C GLU A 101 2.08 -21.86 -0.06
N GLY A 102 2.80 -22.86 -0.56
CA GLY A 102 2.31 -24.25 -0.67
C GLY A 102 1.05 -24.40 -1.52
N LEU A 103 0.08 -25.16 -1.01
CA LEU A 103 -1.14 -25.54 -1.73
C LEU A 103 -1.95 -24.34 -2.22
N ILE A 104 -1.89 -23.19 -1.54
CA ILE A 104 -2.61 -22.00 -1.97
C ILE A 104 -2.07 -21.53 -3.33
N VAL A 105 -0.74 -21.48 -3.48
CA VAL A 105 -0.09 -21.07 -4.74
C VAL A 105 -0.43 -22.06 -5.85
N THR A 106 -0.28 -23.36 -5.60
CA THR A 106 -0.61 -24.39 -6.61
C THR A 106 -2.09 -24.33 -7.01
N SER A 107 -2.99 -24.16 -6.05
CA SER A 107 -4.43 -24.04 -6.35
C SER A 107 -4.76 -22.78 -7.15
N PHE A 108 -4.04 -21.69 -6.90
CA PHE A 108 -4.20 -20.44 -7.61
C PHE A 108 -3.68 -20.53 -9.05
N GLU A 109 -2.53 -21.18 -9.26
CA GLU A 109 -1.98 -21.45 -10.59
C GLU A 109 -2.92 -22.33 -11.42
N SER A 110 -3.44 -23.43 -10.83
CA SER A 110 -4.43 -24.29 -11.50
C SER A 110 -5.73 -23.55 -11.81
N TRP A 111 -6.17 -22.66 -10.91
CA TRP A 111 -7.34 -21.82 -11.16
C TRP A 111 -7.11 -20.86 -12.33
N ILE A 112 -5.98 -20.13 -12.37
CA ILE A 112 -5.62 -19.25 -13.49
C ILE A 112 -5.63 -20.02 -14.81
N GLU A 113 -4.99 -21.20 -14.84
CA GLU A 113 -4.90 -22.01 -16.05
C GLU A 113 -6.28 -22.46 -16.52
N SER A 114 -7.13 -22.92 -15.60
CA SER A 114 -8.51 -23.28 -15.90
C SER A 114 -9.27 -22.11 -16.50
N GLU A 115 -9.30 -20.95 -15.82
CA GLU A 115 -10.06 -19.79 -16.28
C GLU A 115 -9.53 -19.22 -17.62
N ALA A 116 -8.21 -19.25 -17.83
CA ALA A 116 -7.62 -18.85 -19.11
C ALA A 116 -8.02 -19.78 -20.26
N ARG A 117 -8.10 -21.10 -20.02
CA ARG A 117 -8.62 -22.07 -21.00
C ARG A 117 -10.10 -21.84 -21.33
N HIS A 118 -10.87 -21.30 -20.39
CA HIS A 118 -12.27 -20.89 -20.60
C HIS A 118 -12.39 -19.50 -21.27
N GLY A 119 -11.27 -18.90 -21.68
CA GLY A 119 -11.25 -17.67 -22.48
C GLY A 119 -11.24 -16.38 -21.66
N LYS A 120 -11.10 -16.43 -20.33
CA LYS A 120 -10.97 -15.20 -19.53
C LYS A 120 -9.70 -14.45 -19.88
N LEU A 121 -9.84 -13.14 -20.06
CA LEU A 121 -8.73 -12.26 -20.38
C LEU A 121 -7.92 -11.92 -19.11
N PRO A 122 -6.63 -11.52 -19.26
CA PRO A 122 -5.79 -11.14 -18.12
C PRO A 122 -6.39 -10.09 -17.19
N ASN A 123 -7.17 -9.14 -17.72
CA ASN A 123 -7.83 -8.12 -16.90
C ASN A 123 -8.93 -8.70 -16.01
N GLU A 124 -9.69 -9.68 -16.50
CA GLU A 124 -10.75 -10.36 -15.76
C GLU A 124 -10.14 -11.26 -14.68
N LEU A 125 -9.09 -12.01 -15.04
CA LEU A 125 -8.32 -12.82 -14.09
C LEU A 125 -7.75 -11.96 -12.95
N ASN A 126 -7.18 -10.79 -13.27
CA ASN A 126 -6.66 -9.87 -12.27
C ASN A 126 -7.75 -9.30 -11.35
N ALA A 127 -8.95 -9.05 -11.87
CA ALA A 127 -10.07 -8.56 -11.08
C ALA A 127 -10.58 -9.63 -10.09
N GLU A 128 -10.53 -10.90 -10.46
CA GLU A 128 -11.03 -12.01 -9.66
C GLU A 128 -9.97 -12.64 -8.73
N ALA A 129 -8.68 -12.50 -9.07
CA ALA A 129 -7.56 -13.11 -8.35
C ALA A 129 -7.55 -12.81 -6.86
N GLN A 130 -7.81 -11.55 -6.48
CA GLN A 130 -7.86 -11.16 -5.07
C GLN A 130 -8.98 -11.90 -4.33
N SER A 131 -10.16 -11.99 -4.94
CA SER A 131 -11.32 -12.68 -4.36
C SER A 131 -11.07 -14.18 -4.21
N PHE A 132 -10.39 -14.80 -5.17
CA PHE A 132 -9.99 -16.20 -5.07
C PHE A 132 -9.03 -16.43 -3.89
N LEU A 133 -7.94 -15.64 -3.83
CA LEU A 133 -6.91 -15.79 -2.79
C LEU A 133 -7.46 -15.55 -1.38
N LEU A 134 -8.36 -14.55 -1.21
CA LEU A 134 -8.99 -14.27 0.08
C LEU A 134 -9.92 -15.39 0.56
N LYS A 135 -10.53 -16.17 -0.34
CA LYS A 135 -11.35 -17.34 0.03
C LYS A 135 -10.52 -18.56 0.48
N LYS A 136 -9.21 -18.54 0.22
CA LYS A 136 -8.29 -19.67 0.47
C LYS A 136 -7.25 -19.36 1.57
N LYS A 137 -7.34 -18.18 2.19
CA LYS A 137 -6.57 -17.79 3.38
C LYS A 137 -7.25 -18.32 4.63
#